data_AF-A0A973FLG8-F1
#
_entry.id   AF-A0A973FLG8-F1
#
_cell.length_a   1.000
_cell.length_b   1.000
_cell.length_c   1.000
_cell.angle_alpha   90.00
_cell.angle_beta   90.00
_cell.angle_gamma   90.00
#
_symmetry.space_group_name_H-M   'P 1'
#
loop_
_entity.id
_entity.type
_entity.pdbx_description
1 polymer ?
#
loop_
_entity_poly.entity_id
_entity_poly.type
_entity_poly.pdbx_seq_one_letter_code
_entity_poly.pdbx_strand_id
1 'polypeptide(L)'
;MTFDQDDSRRLLCSMSLGYTAYHVWATQARRERRYNIARLFEASSNVKRIRAERAFQALGEVGSTSENIRRALEGLEPETVATGPVTGTSALSRDLMSRAARALAESRDLTAEEIGDLAVCSNCGELVEGVVPDACPTCGTVREGFLLFSAAEAMGTLGPNTIVKRLEQASATLRAIVENLDDAQLTYRAVNYSLKELVAHLTDMDVVFRERAWLILETKNPRLPSAHPPMLSRAKSCNSQHIGDLLDAFQNSRQQTLNLLRGLTRAAWHRTGYHEIFGTIPLTHQGNWVVDHERRHMIEMAQIRYDLLQQQSAPRPLKLPQSIIPEVLEGE
;
A
#
# COMPACT_ATOMS: atom_id res chain seq x y z
N MET A 1 -33.65 -0.74 -23.02
CA MET A 1 -33.51 -2.09 -22.44
C MET A 1 -33.65 -1.94 -20.95
N THR A 2 -34.78 -2.39 -20.38
CA THR A 2 -34.95 -2.49 -18.93
C THR A 2 -33.86 -3.41 -18.41
N PHE A 3 -32.93 -2.88 -17.62
CA PHE A 3 -32.01 -3.72 -16.87
C PHE A 3 -32.87 -4.64 -16.00
N ASP A 4 -32.76 -5.95 -16.23
CA ASP A 4 -33.46 -6.95 -15.45
C ASP A 4 -33.01 -6.79 -13.97
N GLN A 5 -33.96 -6.84 -13.04
CA GLN A 5 -33.65 -6.75 -11.61
C GLN A 5 -32.70 -7.90 -11.22
N ASP A 6 -32.85 -9.06 -11.88
CA ASP A 6 -31.98 -10.22 -11.67
C ASP A 6 -30.53 -9.97 -12.10
N ASP A 7 -30.32 -9.24 -13.19
CA ASP A 7 -28.98 -8.84 -13.62
C ASP A 7 -28.34 -7.85 -12.63
N SER A 8 -29.14 -6.95 -12.06
CA SER A 8 -28.68 -5.99 -11.05
C SER A 8 -28.30 -6.70 -9.74
N ARG A 9 -29.09 -7.71 -9.30
CA ARG A 9 -28.75 -8.56 -8.14
C ARG A 9 -27.46 -9.35 -8.37
N ARG A 10 -27.32 -10.01 -9.53
CA ARG A 10 -26.09 -10.73 -9.90
C ARG A 10 -24.87 -9.81 -9.91
N LEU A 11 -25.03 -8.61 -10.46
CA LEU A 11 -23.97 -7.60 -10.50
C LEU A 11 -23.59 -7.16 -9.10
N LEU A 12 -24.55 -6.85 -8.22
CA LEU A 12 -24.29 -6.48 -6.83
C LEU A 12 -23.45 -7.56 -6.11
N CYS A 13 -23.89 -8.82 -6.14
CA CYS A 13 -23.17 -9.90 -5.45
C CYS A 13 -21.76 -10.12 -6.03
N SER A 14 -21.63 -10.18 -7.36
CA SER A 14 -20.33 -10.36 -8.03
C SER A 14 -19.36 -9.20 -7.75
N MET A 15 -19.84 -7.96 -7.83
CA MET A 15 -19.00 -6.78 -7.60
C MET A 15 -18.62 -6.63 -6.12
N SER A 16 -19.50 -6.91 -5.16
CA SER A 16 -19.17 -6.87 -3.73
C SER A 16 -18.09 -7.88 -3.34
N LEU A 17 -18.20 -9.13 -3.82
CA LEU A 17 -17.17 -10.14 -3.61
C LEU A 17 -15.86 -9.78 -4.34
N GLY A 18 -15.96 -9.24 -5.55
CA GLY A 18 -14.83 -8.78 -6.34
C GLY A 18 -14.09 -7.61 -5.68
N TYR A 19 -14.81 -6.67 -5.08
CA TYR A 19 -14.24 -5.56 -4.31
C TYR A 19 -13.32 -6.09 -3.21
N THR A 20 -13.82 -7.01 -2.39
CA THR A 20 -13.07 -7.65 -1.30
C THR A 20 -11.84 -8.38 -1.83
N ALA A 21 -12.00 -9.20 -2.88
CA ALA A 21 -10.89 -9.93 -3.48
C ALA A 21 -9.78 -8.99 -3.94
N TYR A 22 -10.10 -8.01 -4.77
CA TYR A 22 -9.12 -7.05 -5.29
C TYR A 22 -8.53 -6.14 -4.19
N HIS A 23 -9.31 -5.77 -3.18
CA HIS A 23 -8.81 -4.98 -2.05
C HIS A 23 -7.76 -5.76 -1.23
N VAL A 24 -8.05 -7.02 -0.92
CA VAL A 24 -7.12 -7.88 -0.18
C VAL A 24 -5.88 -8.19 -1.02
N TRP A 25 -6.04 -8.43 -2.31
CA TRP A 25 -4.90 -8.62 -3.22
C TRP A 25 -4.05 -7.37 -3.38
N ALA A 26 -4.66 -6.18 -3.43
CA ALA A 26 -3.91 -4.93 -3.40
C ALA A 26 -3.05 -4.84 -2.13
N THR A 27 -3.64 -5.17 -0.98
CA THR A 27 -2.93 -5.18 0.31
C THR A 27 -1.77 -6.19 0.31
N GLN A 28 -1.98 -7.40 -0.23
CA GLN A 28 -0.95 -8.43 -0.34
C GLN A 28 0.19 -7.98 -1.28
N ALA A 29 -0.14 -7.48 -2.47
CA ALA A 29 0.84 -6.96 -3.43
C ALA A 29 1.68 -5.83 -2.81
N ARG A 30 1.09 -4.94 -1.99
CA ARG A 30 1.85 -3.94 -1.23
C ARG A 30 2.81 -4.57 -0.24
N ARG A 31 2.43 -5.64 0.46
CA ARG A 31 3.32 -6.35 1.41
C ARG A 31 4.51 -6.95 0.69
N GLU A 32 4.29 -7.48 -0.51
CA GLU A 32 5.32 -8.01 -1.41
C GLU A 32 6.12 -6.93 -2.16
N ARG A 33 5.87 -5.64 -1.88
CA ARG A 33 6.53 -4.49 -2.54
C ARG A 33 6.32 -4.46 -4.05
N ARG A 34 5.21 -5.01 -4.54
CA ARG A 34 4.71 -4.89 -5.92
C ARG A 34 3.77 -3.68 -6.00
N TYR A 35 4.34 -2.48 -5.92
CA TYR A 35 3.59 -1.24 -5.78
C TYR A 35 2.70 -0.94 -7.00
N ASN A 36 3.19 -1.17 -8.22
CA ASN A 36 2.41 -0.90 -9.42
C ASN A 36 1.27 -1.89 -9.61
N ILE A 37 1.51 -3.17 -9.28
CA ILE A 37 0.47 -4.20 -9.27
C ILE A 37 -0.56 -3.94 -8.16
N ALA A 38 -0.12 -3.51 -6.97
CA ALA A 38 -1.02 -3.13 -5.89
C ALA A 38 -1.94 -1.97 -6.28
N ARG A 39 -1.38 -0.93 -6.92
CA ARG A 39 -2.15 0.20 -7.45
C ARG A 39 -3.17 -0.25 -8.50
N LEU A 40 -2.80 -1.17 -9.39
CA LEU A 40 -3.72 -1.78 -10.36
C LEU A 40 -4.86 -2.55 -9.69
N PHE A 41 -4.57 -3.34 -8.65
CA PHE A 41 -5.60 -4.04 -7.87
C PHE A 41 -6.50 -3.07 -7.10
N GLU A 42 -5.95 -1.98 -6.57
CA GLU A 42 -6.75 -0.96 -5.88
C GLU A 42 -7.67 -0.20 -6.82
N ALA A 43 -7.20 0.16 -8.02
CA ALA A 43 -8.05 0.72 -9.07
C ALA A 43 -9.17 -0.29 -9.44
N SER A 44 -8.81 -1.57 -9.64
CA SER A 44 -9.78 -2.64 -9.92
C SER A 44 -10.80 -2.81 -8.79
N SER A 45 -10.35 -2.74 -7.54
CA SER A 45 -11.21 -2.78 -6.35
C SER A 45 -12.21 -1.61 -6.36
N ASN A 46 -11.76 -0.39 -6.66
CA ASN A 46 -12.65 0.76 -6.76
C ASN A 46 -13.67 0.65 -7.90
N VAL A 47 -13.28 0.09 -9.06
CA VAL A 47 -14.24 -0.24 -10.13
C VAL A 47 -15.35 -1.14 -9.61
N LYS A 48 -15.00 -2.20 -8.87
CA LYS A 48 -15.97 -3.13 -8.28
C LYS A 48 -16.86 -2.43 -7.26
N ARG A 49 -16.28 -1.65 -6.35
CA ARG A 49 -17.02 -0.86 -5.34
C ARG A 49 -18.07 0.04 -5.99
N ILE A 50 -17.68 0.86 -6.96
CA ILE A 50 -18.58 1.81 -7.64
C ILE A 50 -19.71 1.06 -8.37
N ARG A 51 -19.40 -0.05 -9.05
CA ARG A 51 -20.42 -0.84 -9.75
C ARG A 51 -21.38 -1.55 -8.80
N ALA A 52 -20.90 -2.01 -7.64
CA ALA A 52 -21.75 -2.53 -6.58
C ALA A 52 -22.70 -1.44 -6.05
N GLU A 53 -22.17 -0.24 -5.77
CA GLU A 53 -22.96 0.92 -5.32
C GLU A 53 -24.05 1.29 -6.35
N ARG A 54 -23.73 1.30 -7.65
CA ARG A 54 -24.73 1.55 -8.71
C ARG A 54 -25.79 0.45 -8.80
N ALA A 55 -25.40 -0.81 -8.70
CA ALA A 55 -26.34 -1.93 -8.73
C ALA A 55 -27.31 -1.85 -7.54
N PHE A 56 -26.79 -1.53 -6.36
CA PHE A 56 -27.58 -1.31 -5.14
C PHE A 56 -28.59 -0.15 -5.32
N GLN A 57 -28.15 0.97 -5.90
CA GLN A 57 -29.05 2.08 -6.24
C GLN A 57 -30.12 1.69 -7.27
N ALA A 58 -29.74 0.95 -8.32
CA ALA A 58 -30.66 0.52 -9.38
C ALA A 58 -31.75 -0.44 -8.87
N LEU A 59 -31.45 -1.21 -7.81
CA LEU A 59 -32.42 -2.06 -7.12
C LEU A 59 -33.39 -1.28 -6.22
N GLY A 60 -33.20 0.04 -6.05
CA GLY A 60 -34.04 0.87 -5.18
C GLY A 60 -33.72 0.71 -3.69
N GLU A 61 -32.53 0.16 -3.38
CA GLU A 61 -32.12 -0.11 -2.00
C GLU A 61 -31.64 1.14 -1.25
N VAL A 62 -31.44 2.24 -1.97
CA VAL A 62 -31.07 3.54 -1.40
C VAL A 62 -32.30 4.43 -1.24
N GLY A 63 -32.71 4.67 -0.01
CA GLY A 63 -33.77 5.60 0.37
C GLY A 63 -33.26 6.87 1.07
N SER A 64 -34.16 7.59 1.76
CA SER A 64 -33.77 8.69 2.65
C SER A 64 -32.89 8.18 3.80
N THR A 65 -32.10 9.05 4.43
CA THR A 65 -31.25 8.64 5.58
C THR A 65 -32.06 7.97 6.69
N SER A 66 -33.24 8.49 7.02
CA SER A 66 -34.13 7.89 8.03
C SER A 66 -34.60 6.48 7.62
N GLU A 67 -34.94 6.30 6.34
CA GLU A 67 -35.35 5.01 5.79
C GLU A 67 -34.20 4.00 5.77
N ASN A 68 -32.99 4.45 5.41
CA ASN A 68 -31.80 3.59 5.42
C ASN A 68 -31.43 3.15 6.84
N ILE A 69 -31.57 4.03 7.85
CA ILE A 69 -31.37 3.67 9.26
C ILE A 69 -32.39 2.61 9.69
N ARG A 70 -33.67 2.80 9.34
CA ARG A 70 -34.73 1.82 9.63
C ARG A 70 -34.41 0.46 9.01
N ARG A 71 -34.10 0.43 7.71
CA ARG A 71 -33.69 -0.80 6.98
C ARG A 71 -32.44 -1.46 7.58
N ALA A 72 -31.47 -0.68 8.03
CA ALA A 72 -30.27 -1.21 8.68
C ALA A 72 -30.58 -1.85 10.04
N LEU A 73 -31.49 -1.27 10.83
CA LEU A 73 -31.94 -1.83 12.12
C LEU A 73 -32.81 -3.08 11.94
N GLU A 74 -33.57 -3.15 10.85
CA GLU A 74 -34.43 -4.30 10.52
C GLU A 74 -33.66 -5.46 9.86
N GLY A 75 -32.42 -5.22 9.41
CA GLY A 75 -31.60 -6.22 8.72
C GLY A 75 -32.00 -6.40 7.26
N LEU A 76 -31.63 -5.44 6.39
CA LEU A 76 -31.85 -5.56 4.94
C LEU A 76 -31.20 -6.84 4.39
N GLU A 77 -32.03 -7.75 3.89
CA GLU A 77 -31.62 -8.97 3.18
C GLU A 77 -31.93 -8.84 1.68
N PRO A 78 -30.97 -8.40 0.84
CA PRO A 78 -31.18 -8.37 -0.60
C PRO A 78 -31.25 -9.80 -1.16
N GLU A 79 -32.21 -10.06 -2.04
CA GLU A 79 -32.31 -11.36 -2.74
C GLU A 79 -31.00 -11.68 -3.48
N THR A 80 -30.38 -12.81 -3.16
CA THR A 80 -29.10 -13.23 -3.72
C THR A 80 -29.28 -14.21 -4.88
N VAL A 81 -28.39 -14.15 -5.86
CA VAL A 81 -28.39 -15.04 -7.04
C VAL A 81 -27.01 -15.66 -7.21
N ALA A 82 -26.97 -16.87 -7.78
CA ALA A 82 -25.71 -17.54 -8.12
C ALA A 82 -24.80 -16.60 -8.93
N THR A 83 -23.60 -16.33 -8.41
CA THR A 83 -22.67 -15.40 -9.04
C THR A 83 -21.80 -16.15 -10.05
N GLY A 84 -21.79 -15.67 -11.29
CA GLY A 84 -20.72 -16.03 -12.24
C GLY A 84 -19.35 -15.53 -11.76
N PRO A 85 -18.31 -15.48 -12.61
CA PRO A 85 -16.96 -15.09 -12.20
C PRO A 85 -16.90 -13.75 -11.43
N VAL A 86 -16.57 -13.83 -10.14
CA VAL A 86 -16.57 -12.72 -9.17
C VAL A 86 -15.63 -11.58 -9.55
N THR A 87 -14.48 -11.90 -10.14
CA THR A 87 -13.42 -10.92 -10.41
C THR A 87 -13.43 -10.35 -11.82
N GLY A 88 -14.37 -10.77 -12.70
CA GLY A 88 -14.35 -10.52 -14.14
C GLY A 88 -13.73 -9.17 -14.60
N THR A 89 -12.83 -9.22 -15.57
CA THR A 89 -12.00 -8.08 -16.02
C THR A 89 -12.48 -7.48 -17.33
N SER A 90 -12.44 -6.14 -17.45
CA SER A 90 -12.60 -5.44 -18.75
C SER A 90 -11.42 -5.77 -19.68
N ALA A 91 -11.53 -5.42 -20.96
CA ALA A 91 -10.44 -5.62 -21.93
C ALA A 91 -9.14 -4.93 -21.47
N LEU A 92 -9.21 -3.67 -21.04
CA LEU A 92 -8.05 -2.94 -20.51
C LEU A 92 -7.51 -3.58 -19.22
N SER A 93 -8.37 -3.92 -18.26
CA SER A 93 -7.91 -4.58 -17.03
C SER A 93 -7.24 -5.92 -17.33
N ARG A 94 -7.75 -6.69 -18.29
CA ARG A 94 -7.14 -7.96 -18.70
C ARG A 94 -5.76 -7.75 -19.32
N ASP A 95 -5.60 -6.75 -20.16
CA ASP A 95 -4.32 -6.40 -20.75
C ASP A 95 -3.30 -5.97 -19.67
N LEU A 96 -3.67 -5.04 -18.78
CA LEU A 96 -2.83 -4.60 -17.66
C LEU A 96 -2.41 -5.76 -16.74
N MET A 97 -3.34 -6.68 -16.42
CA MET A 97 -3.04 -7.88 -15.64
C MET A 97 -2.12 -8.85 -16.39
N SER A 98 -2.23 -8.93 -17.71
CA SER A 98 -1.34 -9.76 -18.53
C SER A 98 0.09 -9.17 -18.55
N ARG A 99 0.23 -7.85 -18.63
CA ARG A 99 1.53 -7.16 -18.46
C ARG A 99 2.11 -7.44 -17.07
N ALA A 100 1.30 -7.31 -16.02
CA ALA A 100 1.69 -7.61 -14.64
C ALA A 100 2.16 -9.06 -14.48
N ALA A 101 1.43 -10.03 -15.04
CA ALA A 101 1.79 -11.44 -15.00
C ALA A 101 3.15 -11.72 -15.66
N ARG A 102 3.45 -11.07 -16.79
CA ARG A 102 4.77 -11.18 -17.46
C ARG A 102 5.88 -10.61 -16.58
N ALA A 103 5.69 -9.42 -16.00
CA ALA A 103 6.68 -8.82 -15.11
C ALA A 103 6.95 -9.70 -13.86
N LEU A 104 5.90 -10.29 -13.28
CA LEU A 104 6.04 -11.20 -12.15
C LEU A 104 6.74 -12.51 -12.51
N ALA A 105 6.57 -13.03 -13.74
CA ALA A 105 7.31 -14.20 -14.22
C ALA A 105 8.83 -13.93 -14.27
N GLU A 106 9.23 -12.67 -14.41
CA GLU A 106 10.62 -12.19 -14.35
C GLU A 106 11.03 -11.77 -12.92
N SER A 107 10.22 -12.07 -11.90
CA SER A 107 10.45 -11.73 -10.48
C SER A 107 10.55 -10.23 -10.17
N ARG A 108 10.11 -9.36 -11.09
CA ARG A 108 10.11 -7.89 -10.93
C ARG A 108 8.68 -7.33 -10.85
N ASP A 109 8.58 -6.05 -10.51
CA ASP A 109 7.32 -5.30 -10.61
C ASP A 109 7.21 -4.66 -12.01
N LEU A 110 6.03 -4.16 -12.36
CA LEU A 110 5.85 -3.28 -13.50
C LEU A 110 6.67 -2.00 -13.31
N THR A 111 7.26 -1.50 -14.39
CA THR A 111 7.96 -0.21 -14.43
C THR A 111 7.01 0.92 -14.84
N ALA A 112 7.42 2.17 -14.63
CA ALA A 112 6.61 3.34 -15.02
C ALA A 112 6.44 3.50 -16.54
N GLU A 113 7.27 2.80 -17.34
CA GLU A 113 7.13 2.74 -18.79
C GLU A 113 6.13 1.67 -19.24
N GLU A 114 5.89 0.64 -18.42
CA GLU A 114 4.98 -0.48 -18.72
C GLU A 114 3.55 -0.25 -18.23
N ILE A 115 3.36 0.65 -17.27
CA ILE A 115 2.05 1.03 -16.75
C ILE A 115 1.97 2.54 -16.46
N GLY A 116 1.05 3.21 -17.14
CA GLY A 116 0.76 4.63 -16.91
C GLY A 116 0.05 4.89 -15.59
N ASP A 117 -0.26 6.16 -15.32
CA ASP A 117 -1.19 6.51 -14.25
C ASP A 117 -2.57 5.93 -14.55
N LEU A 118 -3.25 5.43 -13.53
CA LEU A 118 -4.57 4.85 -13.69
C LEU A 118 -5.62 5.85 -13.18
N ALA A 119 -6.78 5.88 -13.83
CA ALA A 119 -7.90 6.67 -13.40
C ALA A 119 -9.19 5.84 -13.46
N VAL A 120 -10.05 5.99 -12.47
CA VAL A 120 -11.35 5.32 -12.40
C VAL A 120 -12.45 6.36 -12.36
N CYS A 121 -13.38 6.33 -13.31
CA CYS A 121 -14.54 7.21 -13.28
C CYS A 121 -15.36 6.94 -12.01
N SER A 122 -15.52 7.93 -11.13
CA SER A 122 -16.28 7.78 -9.87
C SER A 122 -17.75 7.46 -10.08
N ASN A 123 -18.29 7.81 -11.25
CA ASN A 123 -19.68 7.55 -11.57
C ASN A 123 -19.87 6.10 -12.04
N CYS A 124 -19.20 5.66 -13.12
CA CYS A 124 -19.47 4.35 -13.74
C CYS A 124 -18.39 3.28 -13.53
N GLY A 125 -17.26 3.64 -12.91
CA GLY A 125 -16.13 2.74 -12.72
C GLY A 125 -15.41 2.39 -14.02
N GLU A 126 -15.42 3.28 -15.03
CA GLU A 126 -14.57 3.10 -16.21
C GLU A 126 -13.10 3.26 -15.83
N LEU A 127 -12.26 2.28 -16.19
CA LEU A 127 -10.82 2.33 -15.95
C LEU A 127 -10.13 2.93 -17.18
N VAL A 128 -9.22 3.86 -16.94
CA VAL A 128 -8.40 4.52 -17.96
C VAL A 128 -6.93 4.41 -17.56
N GLU A 129 -6.05 4.17 -18.52
CA GLU A 129 -4.59 4.23 -18.37
C GLU A 129 -4.05 5.49 -19.09
N GLY A 130 -3.16 6.22 -18.43
CA GLY A 130 -2.47 7.39 -18.98
C GLY A 130 -3.30 8.67 -18.87
N VAL A 131 -3.49 9.36 -20.01
CA VAL A 131 -4.17 10.66 -20.04
C VAL A 131 -5.67 10.47 -19.82
N VAL A 132 -6.18 11.06 -18.74
CA VAL A 132 -7.62 11.09 -18.44
C VAL A 132 -8.34 11.97 -19.47
N PRO A 133 -9.37 11.47 -20.17
CA PRO A 133 -10.13 12.24 -21.15
C PRO A 133 -10.95 13.36 -20.47
N ASP A 134 -11.35 14.37 -21.25
CA ASP A 134 -12.17 15.49 -20.75
C ASP A 134 -13.55 15.03 -20.25
N ALA A 135 -14.09 13.96 -20.85
CA ALA A 135 -15.30 13.28 -20.40
C ALA A 135 -15.14 11.76 -20.52
N CYS A 136 -15.75 11.03 -19.59
CA CYS A 136 -15.76 9.57 -19.57
C CYS A 136 -16.47 9.03 -20.82
N PRO A 137 -15.83 8.14 -21.61
CA PRO A 137 -16.43 7.61 -22.84
C PRO A 137 -17.66 6.73 -22.57
N THR A 138 -17.78 6.19 -21.35
CA THR A 138 -18.86 5.27 -20.96
C THR A 138 -20.10 6.01 -20.45
N CYS A 139 -19.95 7.12 -19.73
CA CYS A 139 -21.07 7.77 -19.04
C CYS A 139 -21.09 9.31 -19.08
N GLY A 140 -20.11 9.95 -19.74
CA GLY A 140 -20.05 11.41 -19.89
C GLY A 140 -19.62 12.20 -18.65
N THR A 141 -19.21 11.53 -17.56
CA THR A 141 -18.67 12.21 -16.37
C THR A 141 -17.40 12.97 -16.71
N VAL A 142 -17.34 14.25 -16.31
CA VAL A 142 -16.20 15.14 -16.57
C VAL A 142 -14.92 14.67 -15.86
N ARG A 143 -13.77 15.14 -16.34
CA ARG A 143 -12.43 14.78 -15.86
C ARG A 143 -12.27 14.87 -14.33
N GLU A 144 -12.86 15.87 -13.69
CA GLU A 144 -12.81 16.09 -12.23
C GLU A 144 -13.50 14.97 -11.45
N GLY A 145 -14.37 14.20 -12.11
CA GLY A 145 -15.05 13.04 -11.53
C GLY A 145 -14.23 11.75 -11.57
N PHE A 146 -12.95 11.78 -11.90
CA PHE A 146 -12.10 10.58 -11.88
C PHE A 146 -11.31 10.45 -10.57
N LEU A 147 -11.32 9.24 -10.01
CA LEU A 147 -10.40 8.83 -8.96
C LEU A 147 -9.04 8.57 -9.60
N LEU A 148 -8.01 9.28 -9.15
CA LEU A 148 -6.65 9.14 -9.67
C LEU A 148 -5.86 8.13 -8.85
N PHE A 149 -5.05 7.35 -9.55
CA PHE A 149 -4.12 6.39 -8.99
C PHE A 149 -2.78 6.63 -9.68
N SER A 150 -2.10 7.70 -9.27
CA SER A 150 -0.80 8.07 -9.84
C SER A 150 0.34 7.25 -9.23
N ALA A 151 1.43 7.10 -9.98
CA ALA A 151 2.62 6.40 -9.50
C ALA A 151 3.25 7.17 -8.33
N ALA A 152 3.10 8.49 -8.36
CA ALA A 152 3.53 9.42 -7.35
C ALA A 152 2.77 9.22 -6.03
N GLU A 153 1.43 9.12 -6.06
CA GLU A 153 0.61 8.91 -4.85
C GLU A 153 0.92 7.59 -4.12
N ALA A 154 1.43 6.58 -4.83
CA ALA A 154 1.86 5.32 -4.22
C ALA A 154 3.02 5.50 -3.21
N MET A 155 3.73 6.64 -3.22
CA MET A 155 4.85 6.90 -2.34
C MET A 155 4.48 7.69 -1.08
N GLY A 156 3.29 8.31 -1.00
CA GLY A 156 2.80 9.09 0.14
C GLY A 156 2.76 10.62 -0.08
N THR A 157 2.04 11.34 0.79
CA THR A 157 1.65 12.76 0.57
C THR A 157 2.09 13.73 1.68
N LEU A 158 2.91 13.29 2.64
CA LEU A 158 3.44 14.12 3.71
C LEU A 158 4.27 15.28 3.14
N GLY A 159 4.11 16.46 3.74
CA GLY A 159 4.94 17.62 3.45
C GLY A 159 6.35 17.52 4.04
N PRO A 160 7.31 18.33 3.53
CA PRO A 160 8.71 18.32 3.96
C PRO A 160 8.94 18.33 5.48
N ASN A 161 8.26 19.23 6.20
CA ASN A 161 8.43 19.36 7.65
C ASN A 161 7.99 18.08 8.39
N THR A 162 6.90 17.46 7.95
CA THR A 162 6.42 16.21 8.54
C THR A 162 7.38 15.06 8.23
N ILE A 163 7.94 14.99 7.02
CA ILE A 163 8.96 14.00 6.66
C ILE A 163 10.16 14.12 7.61
N VAL A 164 10.76 15.32 7.70
CA VAL A 164 11.94 15.55 8.56
C VAL A 164 11.64 15.20 10.01
N LYS A 165 10.50 15.64 10.56
CA LYS A 165 10.10 15.33 11.94
C LYS A 165 9.93 13.82 12.17
N ARG A 166 9.35 13.09 11.23
CA ARG A 166 9.21 11.62 11.33
C ARG A 166 10.58 10.95 11.35
N LEU A 167 11.48 11.39 10.48
CA LEU A 167 12.84 10.86 10.42
C LEU A 167 13.63 11.15 11.70
N GLU A 168 13.44 12.31 12.33
CA GLU A 168 14.05 12.67 13.62
C GLU A 168 13.58 11.78 14.78
N GLN A 169 12.30 11.40 14.79
CA GLN A 169 11.71 10.59 15.87
C GLN A 169 12.17 9.13 15.83
N ALA A 170 12.63 8.67 14.67
CA ALA A 170 12.97 7.28 14.39
C ALA A 170 13.91 6.64 15.41
N SER A 171 15.02 7.31 15.74
CA SER A 171 16.06 6.77 16.62
C SER A 171 15.52 6.52 18.04
N ALA A 172 14.69 7.42 18.55
CA ALA A 172 14.06 7.24 19.86
C ALA A 172 13.09 6.05 19.86
N THR A 173 12.30 5.90 18.79
CA THR A 173 11.39 4.76 18.62
C THR A 173 12.14 3.42 18.56
N LEU A 174 13.24 3.33 17.79
CA LEU A 174 14.03 2.10 17.72
C LEU A 174 14.63 1.72 19.07
N ARG A 175 15.18 2.69 19.82
CA ARG A 175 15.72 2.46 21.16
C ARG A 175 14.64 1.89 22.10
N ALA A 176 13.43 2.48 22.10
CA ALA A 176 12.32 2.00 22.91
C ALA A 176 11.85 0.58 22.52
N ILE A 177 11.88 0.23 21.23
CA ILE A 177 11.46 -1.11 20.76
C ILE A 177 12.42 -2.20 21.24
N VAL A 178 13.72 -1.93 21.33
CA VAL A 178 14.72 -2.94 21.72
C VAL A 178 15.09 -2.90 23.22
N GLU A 179 14.55 -1.94 23.95
CA GLU A 179 14.83 -1.73 25.37
C GLU A 179 14.44 -2.94 26.22
N ASN A 180 15.29 -3.33 27.17
CA ASN A 180 15.07 -4.46 28.09
C ASN A 180 14.85 -5.83 27.41
N LEU A 181 15.37 -6.02 26.19
CA LEU A 181 15.45 -7.34 25.56
C LEU A 181 16.85 -7.91 25.69
N ASP A 182 16.95 -9.21 25.98
CA ASP A 182 18.22 -9.91 25.99
C ASP A 182 18.69 -10.27 24.56
N ASP A 183 19.94 -10.74 24.45
CA ASP A 183 20.53 -11.03 23.15
C ASP A 183 19.82 -12.18 22.41
N ALA A 184 19.29 -13.17 23.13
CA ALA A 184 18.56 -14.29 22.55
C ALA A 184 17.22 -13.81 21.95
N GLN A 185 16.54 -12.89 22.62
CA GLN A 185 15.32 -12.24 22.13
C GLN A 185 15.61 -11.34 20.93
N LEU A 186 16.71 -10.59 20.96
CA LEU A 186 17.09 -9.68 19.88
C LEU A 186 17.53 -10.40 18.59
N THR A 187 18.06 -11.62 18.72
CA THR A 187 18.50 -12.47 17.61
C THR A 187 17.45 -13.50 17.18
N TYR A 188 16.37 -13.67 17.96
CA TYR A 188 15.25 -14.52 17.59
C TYR A 188 14.67 -14.04 16.26
N ARG A 189 14.68 -14.93 15.24
CA ARG A 189 14.02 -14.68 13.97
C ARG A 189 12.59 -15.15 14.10
N ALA A 190 11.65 -14.21 13.98
CA ALA A 190 10.23 -14.51 13.95
C ALA A 190 9.87 -15.22 12.63
N VAL A 191 9.13 -14.57 11.72
CA VAL A 191 8.81 -15.17 10.41
C VAL A 191 10.01 -15.09 9.47
N ASN A 192 10.58 -13.89 9.30
CA ASN A 192 11.61 -13.65 8.27
C ASN A 192 12.89 -12.99 8.82
N TYR A 193 12.80 -12.21 9.89
CA TYR A 193 13.89 -11.37 10.37
C TYR A 193 13.94 -11.30 11.91
N SER A 194 15.14 -11.05 12.46
CA SER A 194 15.34 -10.65 13.86
C SER A 194 15.23 -9.14 14.05
N LEU A 195 15.11 -8.68 15.29
CA LEU A 195 15.13 -7.25 15.60
C LEU A 195 16.46 -6.59 15.20
N LYS A 196 17.60 -7.28 15.41
CA LYS A 196 18.92 -6.80 14.97
C LYS A 196 19.02 -6.66 13.45
N GLU A 197 18.51 -7.65 12.71
CA GLU A 197 18.48 -7.63 11.25
C GLU A 197 17.64 -6.44 10.73
N LEU A 198 16.51 -6.15 11.38
CA LEU A 198 15.64 -5.02 11.02
C LEU A 198 16.29 -3.66 11.33
N VAL A 199 17.00 -3.50 12.46
CA VAL A 199 17.75 -2.25 12.76
C VAL A 199 18.84 -2.01 11.71
N ALA A 200 19.61 -3.04 11.36
CA ALA A 200 20.64 -2.95 10.33
C ALA A 200 20.04 -2.59 8.96
N HIS A 201 18.94 -3.24 8.58
CA HIS A 201 18.20 -2.96 7.34
C HIS A 201 17.72 -1.50 7.28
N LEU A 202 17.17 -0.95 8.38
CA LEU A 202 16.78 0.46 8.42
C LEU A 202 17.96 1.41 8.24
N THR A 203 19.15 1.04 8.74
CA THR A 203 20.39 1.81 8.53
C THR A 203 20.79 1.81 7.05
N ASP A 204 20.82 0.64 6.42
CA ASP A 204 21.15 0.51 4.99
C ASP A 204 20.17 1.31 4.12
N MET A 205 18.87 1.26 4.44
CA MET A 205 17.83 1.98 3.69
C MET A 205 17.90 3.50 3.88
N ASP A 206 18.36 3.98 5.04
CA ASP A 206 18.63 5.40 5.28
C ASP A 206 19.79 5.91 4.38
N VAL A 207 20.83 5.10 4.17
CA VAL A 207 21.93 5.40 3.24
C VAL A 207 21.41 5.50 1.80
N VAL A 208 20.63 4.51 1.35
CA VAL A 208 20.04 4.52 -0.01
C VAL A 208 19.17 5.76 -0.24
N PHE A 209 18.35 6.13 0.75
CA PHE A 209 17.56 7.35 0.66
C PHE A 209 18.44 8.60 0.59
N ARG A 210 19.48 8.70 1.43
CA ARG A 210 20.41 9.84 1.43
C ARG A 210 21.15 10.00 0.10
N GLU A 211 21.63 8.90 -0.49
CA GLU A 211 22.28 8.90 -1.80
C GLU A 211 21.34 9.40 -2.90
N ARG A 212 20.11 8.89 -2.94
CA ARG A 212 19.09 9.34 -3.90
C ARG A 212 18.73 10.81 -3.70
N ALA A 213 18.59 11.25 -2.45
CA ALA A 213 18.33 12.64 -2.13
C ALA A 213 19.46 13.55 -2.62
N TRP A 214 20.71 13.18 -2.36
CA TRP A 214 21.87 13.90 -2.85
C TRP A 214 21.92 13.97 -4.38
N LEU A 215 21.69 12.85 -5.07
CA LEU A 215 21.62 12.83 -6.53
C LEU A 215 20.57 13.81 -7.08
N ILE A 216 19.35 13.81 -6.52
CA ILE A 216 18.27 14.72 -6.94
C ILE A 216 18.66 16.19 -6.72
N LEU A 217 19.35 16.48 -5.62
CA LEU A 217 19.78 17.83 -5.27
C LEU A 217 20.90 18.34 -6.18
N GLU A 218 21.89 17.50 -6.49
CA GLU A 218 23.09 17.90 -7.23
C GLU A 218 22.97 17.75 -8.75
N THR A 219 22.14 16.81 -9.21
CA THR A 219 21.98 16.50 -10.64
C THR A 219 20.60 16.89 -11.14
N LYS A 220 20.52 17.39 -12.38
CA LYS A 220 19.22 17.67 -13.02
C LYS A 220 18.58 16.37 -13.49
N ASN A 221 17.47 15.99 -12.87
CA ASN A 221 16.67 14.80 -13.20
C ASN A 221 17.47 13.49 -13.36
N PRO A 222 18.27 13.10 -12.35
CA PRO A 222 19.09 11.89 -12.43
C PRO A 222 18.21 10.63 -12.49
N ARG A 223 18.71 9.59 -13.15
CA ARG A 223 18.16 8.25 -12.97
C ARG A 223 18.58 7.73 -11.59
N LEU A 224 17.59 7.41 -10.75
CA LEU A 224 17.84 6.95 -9.40
C LEU A 224 18.23 5.46 -9.44
N PRO A 225 19.28 5.06 -8.70
CA PRO A 225 19.62 3.64 -8.58
C PRO A 225 18.42 2.90 -7.97
N SER A 226 18.12 1.70 -8.49
CA SER A 226 17.13 0.83 -7.85
C SER A 226 17.57 0.59 -6.40
N ALA A 227 16.64 0.68 -5.45
CA ALA A 227 16.91 0.27 -4.09
C ALA A 227 17.04 -1.25 -4.13
N HIS A 228 18.25 -1.74 -4.34
CA HIS A 228 18.51 -3.13 -4.02
C HIS A 228 18.39 -3.20 -2.49
N PRO A 229 17.44 -3.98 -1.95
CA PRO A 229 17.53 -4.31 -0.52
C PRO A 229 18.95 -4.86 -0.29
N PRO A 230 19.62 -4.52 0.81
CA PRO A 230 20.90 -5.15 1.12
C PRO A 230 20.69 -6.67 1.01
N MET A 231 21.47 -7.34 0.16
CA MET A 231 21.40 -8.78 0.09
C MET A 231 21.69 -9.31 1.48
N LEU A 232 20.76 -10.08 2.03
CA LEU A 232 20.74 -10.69 3.36
C LEU A 232 22.01 -11.50 3.73
N SER A 233 23.00 -11.55 2.85
CA SER A 233 24.40 -11.88 3.15
C SER A 233 25.00 -11.10 4.34
N ARG A 234 24.59 -9.85 4.59
CA ARG A 234 24.99 -9.07 5.79
C ARG A 234 24.26 -9.47 7.08
N ALA A 235 23.07 -10.07 6.98
CA ALA A 235 22.21 -10.36 8.13
C ALA A 235 22.87 -11.27 9.18
N LYS A 236 23.67 -12.27 8.73
CA LYS A 236 24.44 -13.15 9.63
C LYS A 236 25.50 -12.40 10.45
N SER A 237 26.08 -11.32 9.92
CA SER A 237 27.06 -10.48 10.62
C SER A 237 26.43 -9.47 11.59
N CYS A 238 25.14 -9.16 11.42
CA CYS A 238 24.43 -8.23 12.30
C CYS A 238 24.02 -8.90 13.61
N ASN A 239 23.62 -10.18 13.57
CA ASN A 239 23.20 -10.89 14.78
C ASN A 239 24.34 -11.05 15.81
N SER A 240 25.59 -11.09 15.36
CA SER A 240 26.78 -11.15 16.24
C SER A 240 27.22 -9.80 16.81
N GLN A 241 26.65 -8.68 16.34
CA GLN A 241 26.98 -7.33 16.85
C GLN A 241 26.16 -7.00 18.10
N HIS A 242 26.70 -6.15 18.97
CA HIS A 242 25.95 -5.64 20.10
C HIS A 242 24.86 -4.68 19.60
N ILE A 243 23.66 -4.73 20.22
CA ILE A 243 22.54 -3.88 19.77
C ILE A 243 22.85 -2.39 19.87
N GLY A 244 23.66 -1.98 20.85
CA GLY A 244 24.15 -0.61 20.98
C GLY A 244 24.88 -0.11 19.72
N ASP A 245 25.77 -0.95 19.15
CA ASP A 245 26.55 -0.59 17.96
C ASP A 245 25.64 -0.40 16.74
N LEU A 246 24.61 -1.25 16.60
CA LEU A 246 23.62 -1.15 15.53
C LEU A 246 22.76 0.11 15.66
N LEU A 247 22.34 0.45 16.88
CA LEU A 247 21.57 1.68 17.15
C LEU A 247 22.41 2.94 16.90
N ASP A 248 23.70 2.92 17.25
CA ASP A 248 24.60 4.04 17.03
C ASP A 248 24.94 4.19 15.54
N ALA A 249 25.12 3.09 14.80
CA ALA A 249 25.23 3.13 13.35
C ALA A 249 23.98 3.76 12.70
N PHE A 250 22.78 3.36 13.12
CA PHE A 250 21.53 3.97 12.66
C PHE A 250 21.46 5.47 12.97
N GLN A 251 21.75 5.86 14.21
CA GLN A 251 21.74 7.26 14.62
C GLN A 251 22.74 8.11 13.83
N ASN A 252 23.96 7.59 13.61
CA ASN A 252 24.98 8.28 12.83
C ASN A 252 24.56 8.46 11.37
N SER A 253 23.99 7.42 10.74
CA SER A 253 23.43 7.54 9.39
C SER A 253 22.30 8.58 9.34
N ARG A 254 21.35 8.47 10.28
CA ARG A 254 20.19 9.38 10.35
C ARG A 254 20.62 10.82 10.55
N GLN A 255 21.64 11.10 11.35
CA GLN A 255 22.17 12.45 11.53
C GLN A 255 22.71 13.03 10.22
N GLN A 256 23.42 12.24 9.41
CA GLN A 256 23.88 12.68 8.08
C GLN A 256 22.70 12.99 7.15
N THR A 257 21.67 12.14 7.17
CA THR A 257 20.44 12.35 6.39
C THR A 257 19.73 13.63 6.82
N LEU A 258 19.58 13.87 8.13
CA LEU A 258 18.96 15.10 8.65
C LEU A 258 19.78 16.34 8.33
N ASN A 259 21.12 16.26 8.37
CA ASN A 259 21.99 17.36 7.98
C ASN A 259 21.82 17.74 6.49
N LEU A 260 21.56 16.76 5.62
CA LEU A 260 21.26 17.01 4.21
C LEU A 260 19.88 17.65 4.01
N LEU A 261 18.87 17.24 4.79
CA LEU A 261 17.48 17.65 4.58
C LEU A 261 17.10 18.96 5.29
N ARG A 262 17.72 19.25 6.44
CA ARG A 262 17.41 20.45 7.22
C ARG A 262 17.82 21.70 6.44
N GLY A 263 16.93 22.67 6.38
CA GLY A 263 17.16 23.93 5.67
C GLY A 263 16.92 23.87 4.15
N LEU A 264 16.56 22.71 3.58
CA LEU A 264 16.16 22.64 2.19
C LEU A 264 14.92 23.51 1.94
N THR A 265 14.99 24.31 0.87
CA THR A 265 13.86 25.14 0.44
C THR A 265 12.74 24.29 -0.16
N ARG A 266 11.54 24.86 -0.27
CA ARG A 266 10.43 24.22 -0.99
C ARG A 266 10.81 23.84 -2.42
N ALA A 267 11.58 24.68 -3.11
CA ALA A 267 12.06 24.41 -4.46
C ALA A 267 13.00 23.20 -4.50
N ALA A 268 13.91 23.06 -3.53
CA ALA A 268 14.80 21.90 -3.42
C ALA A 268 14.00 20.59 -3.23
N TRP A 269 12.97 20.62 -2.40
CA TRP A 269 12.06 19.48 -2.19
C TRP A 269 11.26 19.09 -3.45
N HIS A 270 11.02 20.02 -4.37
CA HIS A 270 10.35 19.76 -5.65
C HIS A 270 11.29 19.39 -6.80
N ARG A 271 12.62 19.37 -6.57
CA ARG A 271 13.55 18.81 -7.56
C ARG A 271 13.23 17.35 -7.82
N THR A 272 13.39 16.92 -9.06
CA THR A 272 12.96 15.59 -9.52
C THR A 272 14.14 14.69 -9.87
N GLY A 273 13.88 13.39 -9.80
CA GLY A 273 14.69 12.33 -10.42
C GLY A 273 13.78 11.28 -11.05
N TYR A 274 14.36 10.46 -11.94
CA TYR A 274 13.66 9.36 -12.60
C TYR A 274 13.85 8.05 -11.83
N HIS A 275 12.76 7.47 -11.34
CA HIS A 275 12.72 6.16 -10.70
C HIS A 275 12.10 5.13 -11.63
N GLU A 276 12.73 3.98 -11.80
CA GLU A 276 12.28 2.93 -12.73
C GLU A 276 10.83 2.47 -12.49
N ILE A 277 10.43 2.33 -11.23
CA ILE A 277 9.06 1.90 -10.86
C ILE A 277 8.05 3.06 -10.89
N PHE A 278 8.46 4.28 -10.52
CA PHE A 278 7.53 5.37 -10.22
C PHE A 278 7.59 6.54 -11.22
N GLY A 279 8.48 6.47 -12.20
CA GLY A 279 8.69 7.52 -13.19
C GLY A 279 9.40 8.74 -12.59
N THR A 280 9.08 9.92 -13.11
CA THR A 280 9.66 11.17 -12.61
C THR A 280 8.99 11.57 -11.30
N ILE A 281 9.77 11.61 -10.22
CA ILE A 281 9.26 11.87 -8.87
C ILE A 281 10.09 12.98 -8.20
N PRO A 282 9.45 13.84 -7.39
CA PRO A 282 10.17 14.85 -6.62
C PRO A 282 10.83 14.24 -5.37
N LEU A 283 11.80 14.95 -4.79
CA LEU A 283 12.45 14.56 -3.54
C LEU A 283 11.44 14.33 -2.40
N THR A 284 10.34 15.08 -2.34
CA THR A 284 9.27 14.85 -1.35
C THR A 284 8.71 13.43 -1.40
N HIS A 285 8.62 12.82 -2.58
CA HIS A 285 8.09 11.47 -2.73
C HIS A 285 9.10 10.42 -2.27
N GLN A 286 10.39 10.62 -2.55
CA GLN A 286 11.44 9.79 -1.94
C GLN A 286 11.42 9.88 -0.40
N GLY A 287 11.18 11.09 0.13
CA GLY A 287 11.03 11.32 1.57
C GLY A 287 9.82 10.59 2.16
N ASN A 288 8.68 10.59 1.47
CA ASN A 288 7.52 9.83 1.90
C ASN A 288 7.76 8.32 1.86
N TRP A 289 8.42 7.82 0.82
CA TRP A 289 8.75 6.41 0.69
C TRP A 289 9.64 5.90 1.83
N VAL A 290 10.69 6.63 2.21
CA VAL A 290 11.56 6.19 3.32
C VAL A 290 10.80 6.22 4.65
N VAL A 291 9.92 7.21 4.87
CA VAL A 291 9.09 7.30 6.08
C VAL A 291 8.07 6.16 6.16
N ASP A 292 7.38 5.82 5.07
CA ASP A 292 6.43 4.71 5.04
C ASP A 292 7.14 3.36 5.20
N HIS A 293 8.27 3.18 4.51
CA HIS A 293 9.11 1.99 4.61
C HIS A 293 9.58 1.75 6.05
N GLU A 294 10.11 2.78 6.71
CA GLU A 294 10.57 2.71 8.08
C GLU A 294 9.41 2.42 9.05
N ARG A 295 8.29 3.14 8.90
CA ARG A 295 7.09 2.93 9.72
C ARG A 295 6.60 1.49 9.64
N ARG A 296 6.57 0.88 8.45
CA ARG A 296 6.14 -0.51 8.27
C ARG A 296 7.02 -1.48 9.06
N HIS A 297 8.33 -1.32 9.00
CA HIS A 297 9.25 -2.17 9.77
C HIS A 297 9.19 -1.86 11.26
N MET A 298 8.98 -0.62 11.69
CA MET A 298 8.76 -0.33 13.12
C MET A 298 7.51 -1.02 13.67
N ILE A 299 6.42 -1.10 12.89
CA ILE A 299 5.23 -1.85 13.28
C ILE A 299 5.55 -3.35 13.39
N GLU A 300 6.28 -3.90 12.41
CA GLU A 300 6.75 -5.29 12.44
C GLU A 300 7.60 -5.57 13.68
N MET A 301 8.58 -4.71 13.98
CA MET A 301 9.43 -4.83 15.16
C MET A 301 8.65 -4.70 16.47
N ALA A 302 7.67 -3.79 16.54
CA ALA A 302 6.80 -3.63 17.70
C ALA A 302 5.94 -4.89 17.94
N GLN A 303 5.45 -5.52 16.86
CA GLN A 303 4.74 -6.80 16.95
C GLN A 303 5.67 -7.92 17.45
N ILE A 304 6.88 -8.02 16.89
CA ILE A 304 7.89 -9.00 17.36
C ILE A 304 8.19 -8.81 18.85
N ARG A 305 8.42 -7.56 19.29
CA ARG A 305 8.62 -7.24 20.71
C ARG A 305 7.44 -7.71 21.56
N TYR A 306 6.22 -7.39 21.13
CA TYR A 306 5.01 -7.78 21.86
C TYR A 306 4.93 -9.31 22.02
N ASP A 307 5.14 -10.07 20.94
CA ASP A 307 5.07 -11.53 20.95
C ASP A 307 6.15 -12.15 21.87
N LEU A 308 7.38 -11.61 21.84
CA LEU A 308 8.49 -12.02 22.70
C LEU A 308 8.17 -11.78 24.20
N LEU A 309 7.61 -10.62 24.54
CA LEU A 309 7.26 -10.28 25.92
C LEU A 309 6.08 -11.09 26.45
N GLN A 310 5.18 -11.55 25.58
CA GLN A 310 4.07 -12.43 25.93
C GLN A 310 4.47 -13.92 25.98
N GLN A 311 5.75 -14.26 25.77
CA GLN A 311 6.27 -15.63 25.66
C GLN A 311 5.53 -16.48 24.61
N GLN A 312 4.99 -15.83 23.57
CA GLN A 312 4.27 -16.52 22.50
C GLN A 312 5.24 -16.76 21.34
N SER A 313 5.76 -17.98 21.25
CA SER A 313 6.75 -18.39 20.24
C SER A 313 6.19 -18.56 18.82
N ALA A 314 4.91 -18.28 18.58
CA ALA A 314 4.27 -18.46 17.28
C ALA A 314 3.15 -17.44 17.02
N PRO A 315 2.95 -16.99 15.76
CA PRO A 315 1.85 -16.10 15.40
C PRO A 315 0.51 -16.75 15.74
N ARG A 316 -0.30 -16.10 16.57
CA ARG A 316 -1.66 -16.56 16.88
C ARG A 316 -2.47 -16.50 15.57
N PRO A 317 -3.11 -17.59 15.12
CA PRO A 317 -4.08 -17.48 14.04
C PRO A 317 -5.13 -16.46 14.46
N LEU A 318 -5.46 -15.56 13.54
CA LEU A 318 -6.38 -14.45 13.79
C LEU A 318 -7.77 -15.04 14.08
N LYS A 319 -8.05 -15.32 15.37
CA LYS A 319 -9.37 -15.71 15.85
C LYS A 319 -10.15 -14.41 16.03
N LEU A 320 -10.93 -14.06 15.00
CA LEU A 320 -11.94 -13.02 15.15
C LEU A 320 -12.88 -13.44 16.31
N PRO A 321 -13.22 -12.52 17.23
CA PRO A 321 -14.24 -12.82 18.23
C PRO A 321 -15.55 -13.22 17.54
N GLN A 322 -16.31 -14.13 18.16
CA GLN A 322 -17.58 -14.61 17.61
C GLN A 322 -18.57 -13.48 17.30
N SER A 323 -18.46 -12.32 17.95
CA SER A 323 -19.25 -11.11 17.63
C SER A 323 -18.91 -10.44 16.29
N ILE A 324 -17.83 -10.85 15.62
CA ILE A 324 -17.39 -10.33 14.31
C ILE A 324 -17.60 -11.38 13.19
N ILE A 325 -17.82 -12.65 13.56
CA ILE A 325 -18.28 -13.67 12.64
C ILE A 325 -19.79 -13.50 12.59
N PRO A 326 -20.42 -13.27 11.42
CA PRO A 326 -21.88 -13.22 11.34
C PRO A 326 -22.41 -14.49 12.01
N GLU A 327 -23.33 -14.33 12.96
CA GLU A 327 -24.11 -15.46 13.47
C GLU A 327 -24.61 -16.21 12.23
N VAL A 328 -24.03 -17.38 11.98
CA VAL A 328 -24.65 -18.35 11.10
C VAL A 328 -25.92 -18.69 11.84
N LEU A 329 -27.01 -18.01 11.47
CA LEU A 329 -28.35 -18.39 11.86
C LEU A 329 -28.54 -19.78 11.26
N GLU A 330 -28.34 -20.79 12.09
CA GLU A 330 -28.88 -22.12 11.88
C GLU A 330 -30.40 -21.92 11.80
N GLY A 331 -30.93 -21.87 10.57
CA GLY A 331 -32.36 -21.71 10.32
C GLY A 331 -33.11 -22.98 10.71
N GLU A 332 -34.17 -22.79 11.51
CA GLU A 332 -35.41 -23.57 11.40
C GLU A 332 -36.21 -23.16 10.16
#